data_AF-B4EZ16-F1
#
_entry.id   AF-B4EZ16-F1
#
_cell.length_a   1.000
_cell.length_b   1.000
_cell.length_c   1.000
_cell.angle_alpha   90.00
_cell.angle_beta   90.00
_cell.angle_gamma   90.00
#
_symmetry.space_group_name_H-M   'P 1'
#
loop_
_entity.id
_entity.type
_entity.pdbx_description
1 polymer ?
#
loop_
_entity_poly.entity_id
_entity_poly.type
_entity_poly.pdbx_seq_one_letter_code
_entity_poly.pdbx_strand_id
1 'polypeptide(L)'
;MLIKPKEITVIDSDRQQHTFIISRLPATIGREILAKYPLSNAPKIGDYEVSKEAMLKMMAYVAVEKEGQEIYLKTSTLIDNHVPDGEALIRLELEMLKYNTSFFGNGGSQNFLQYLLGKLSGSLPSIIKTLMASLPSSSQPASPLSQNSKQP
;
A
#
# COMPACT_ATOMS: atom_id res chain seq x y z
N MET A 1 0.25 -6.82 -17.78
CA MET A 1 1.35 -5.85 -17.86
C MET A 1 1.20 -4.86 -16.73
N LEU A 2 2.25 -4.63 -15.97
CA LEU A 2 2.31 -3.60 -14.94
C LEU A 2 2.43 -2.21 -15.59
N ILE A 3 1.53 -1.29 -15.26
CA ILE A 3 1.61 0.09 -15.76
C ILE A 3 2.51 0.88 -14.82
N LYS A 4 3.68 1.34 -15.29
CA LYS A 4 4.68 2.07 -14.48
C LYS A 4 5.00 1.29 -13.18
N PRO A 5 5.64 0.13 -13.28
CA PRO A 5 6.01 -0.67 -12.12
C PRO A 5 6.89 0.15 -11.17
N LYS A 6 6.75 -0.13 -9.87
CA LYS A 6 7.53 0.48 -8.81
C LYS A 6 7.82 -0.60 -7.76
N GLU A 7 9.10 -0.77 -7.44
CA GLU A 7 9.51 -1.58 -6.30
C GLU A 7 9.20 -0.87 -4.99
N ILE A 8 8.72 -1.64 -4.03
CA ILE A 8 8.48 -1.22 -2.65
C ILE A 8 8.94 -2.32 -1.70
N THR A 9 9.14 -1.94 -0.44
CA THR A 9 9.42 -2.86 0.64
C THR A 9 8.32 -2.76 1.69
N VAL A 10 7.79 -3.91 2.09
CA VAL A 10 6.79 -4.05 3.15
C VAL A 10 7.43 -4.80 4.31
N ILE A 11 7.04 -4.42 5.53
CA ILE A 11 7.51 -5.05 6.76
C ILE A 11 6.39 -5.94 7.29
N ASP A 12 6.70 -7.19 7.65
CA ASP A 12 5.77 -8.14 8.26
C ASP A 12 5.67 -7.96 9.79
N SER A 13 4.87 -8.79 10.44
CA SER A 13 4.69 -8.76 11.90
C SER A 13 5.96 -9.08 12.69
N ASP A 14 6.88 -9.87 12.10
CA ASP A 14 8.20 -10.23 12.64
C ASP A 14 9.28 -9.19 12.32
N ARG A 15 8.91 -8.04 11.74
CA ARG A 15 9.79 -6.95 11.33
C ARG A 15 10.76 -7.31 10.19
N GLN A 16 10.49 -8.36 9.44
CA GLN A 16 11.26 -8.71 8.24
C GLN A 16 10.78 -7.92 7.03
N GLN A 17 11.72 -7.62 6.13
CA GLN A 17 11.47 -6.84 4.92
C GLN A 17 11.21 -7.75 3.72
N HIS A 18 10.13 -7.47 3.00
CA HIS A 18 9.70 -8.20 1.81
C HIS A 18 9.55 -7.22 0.65
N THR A 19 10.17 -7.53 -0.49
CA THR A 19 10.15 -6.67 -1.68
C THR A 19 9.03 -7.09 -2.63
N PHE A 20 8.27 -6.12 -3.10
CA PHE A 20 7.19 -6.30 -4.05
C PHE A 20 7.29 -5.28 -5.17
N ILE A 21 6.83 -5.66 -6.35
CA ILE A 21 6.66 -4.77 -7.50
C ILE A 21 5.17 -4.43 -7.60
N ILE A 22 4.82 -3.17 -7.33
CA ILE A 22 3.46 -2.66 -7.49
C ILE A 22 3.32 -1.88 -8.80
N SER A 23 2.09 -1.69 -9.26
CA SER A 23 1.86 -0.94 -10.50
C SER A 23 0.59 -0.08 -10.46
N ARG A 24 0.46 0.78 -11.46
CA ARG A 24 -0.77 1.52 -11.67
C ARG A 24 -1.85 0.58 -12.18
N LEU A 25 -3.03 0.70 -11.59
CA LEU A 25 -4.24 -0.01 -11.94
C LEU A 25 -4.79 0.55 -13.27
N PRO A 26 -5.30 -0.32 -14.15
CA PRO A 26 -6.12 0.12 -15.28
C PRO A 26 -7.31 0.96 -14.81
N ALA A 27 -7.73 1.93 -15.62
CA ALA A 27 -8.71 2.95 -15.20
C ALA A 27 -10.03 2.37 -14.65
N THR A 28 -10.55 1.30 -15.26
CA THR A 28 -11.79 0.64 -14.83
C THR A 28 -11.62 -0.09 -13.50
N ILE A 29 -10.50 -0.80 -13.34
CA ILE A 29 -10.15 -1.52 -12.11
C ILE A 29 -9.91 -0.53 -10.96
N GLY A 30 -9.12 0.52 -11.22
CA GLY A 30 -8.86 1.57 -10.24
C GLY A 30 -10.15 2.25 -9.77
N ARG A 31 -11.06 2.62 -10.70
CA ARG A 31 -12.37 3.18 -10.33
C ARG A 31 -13.18 2.24 -9.45
N GLU A 32 -13.23 0.95 -9.79
CA GLU A 32 -14.00 -0.03 -9.03
C GLU A 32 -13.47 -0.18 -7.60
N ILE A 33 -12.15 -0.35 -7.45
CA ILE A 33 -11.49 -0.46 -6.14
C ILE A 33 -11.74 0.80 -5.31
N LEU A 34 -11.53 1.99 -5.88
CA LEU A 34 -11.71 3.25 -5.14
C LEU A 34 -13.15 3.56 -4.75
N ALA A 35 -14.12 3.05 -5.52
CA ALA A 35 -15.53 3.21 -5.18
C ALA A 35 -15.98 2.25 -4.07
N LYS A 36 -15.47 1.01 -4.06
CA LYS A 36 -15.95 -0.06 -3.18
C LYS A 36 -15.12 -0.22 -1.91
N TYR A 37 -13.79 -0.24 -2.04
CA TYR A 37 -12.87 -0.64 -0.99
C TYR A 37 -12.91 0.25 0.27
N PRO A 38 -13.02 1.60 0.18
CA PRO A 38 -13.15 2.44 1.37
C PRO A 38 -14.47 2.26 2.11
N LEU A 39 -15.54 1.95 1.38
CA LEU A 39 -16.88 1.77 1.94
C LEU A 39 -17.03 0.39 2.58
N SER A 40 -16.50 -0.66 1.93
CA SER A 40 -16.54 -2.04 2.43
C SER A 40 -15.67 -2.29 3.66
N ASN A 41 -14.68 -1.44 3.92
CA ASN A 41 -13.84 -1.51 5.11
C ASN A 41 -14.27 -0.53 6.22
N ALA A 42 -15.41 0.16 6.07
CA ALA A 42 -15.94 1.04 7.11
C ALA A 42 -16.61 0.24 8.25
N PRO A 43 -16.33 0.53 9.55
CA PRO A 43 -16.73 -0.30 10.71
C PRO A 43 -18.23 -0.54 10.98
N LYS A 44 -19.14 -0.13 10.09
CA LYS A 44 -20.60 -0.26 10.26
C LYS A 44 -21.38 -0.56 8.96
N ILE A 45 -20.72 -0.56 7.80
CA ILE A 45 -21.30 -0.81 6.46
C ILE A 45 -20.41 -1.82 5.70
N GLY A 46 -19.65 -2.63 6.44
CA GLY A 46 -18.63 -3.49 5.84
C GLY A 46 -19.25 -4.74 5.23
N ASP A 47 -19.20 -4.85 3.90
CA ASP A 47 -19.41 -6.10 3.19
C ASP A 47 -18.04 -6.73 2.94
N TYR A 48 -17.72 -7.74 3.75
CA TYR A 48 -16.43 -8.43 3.70
C TYR A 48 -16.18 -9.06 2.33
N GLU A 49 -17.20 -9.60 1.67
CA GLU A 49 -17.04 -10.23 0.35
C GLU A 49 -16.69 -9.19 -0.71
N VAL A 50 -17.30 -8.01 -0.65
CA VAL A 50 -16.95 -6.89 -1.54
C VAL A 50 -15.53 -6.40 -1.28
N SER A 51 -15.12 -6.34 0.00
CA SER A 51 -13.74 -5.97 0.36
C SER A 51 -12.71 -6.97 -0.18
N LYS A 52 -12.99 -8.26 0.01
CA LYS A 52 -12.15 -9.37 -0.47
C LYS A 52 -12.05 -9.38 -1.99
N GLU A 53 -13.15 -9.17 -2.71
CA GLU A 53 -13.13 -9.08 -4.18
C GLU A 53 -12.23 -7.92 -4.65
N ALA A 54 -12.35 -6.75 -4.01
CA ALA A 54 -11.53 -5.60 -4.33
C ALA A 54 -10.05 -5.81 -4.00
N MET A 55 -9.74 -6.48 -2.88
CA MET A 55 -8.37 -6.90 -2.53
C MET A 55 -7.77 -7.81 -3.60
N LEU A 56 -8.49 -8.88 -4.00
CA LEU A 56 -8.02 -9.81 -5.02
C LEU A 56 -7.76 -9.12 -6.37
N LYS A 57 -8.65 -8.21 -6.77
CA LYS A 57 -8.47 -7.39 -7.98
C LYS A 57 -7.24 -6.49 -7.89
N MET A 58 -6.95 -5.94 -6.71
CA MET A 58 -5.79 -5.09 -6.46
C MET A 58 -4.49 -5.91 -6.54
N MET A 59 -4.44 -7.06 -5.86
CA MET A 59 -3.26 -7.91 -5.78
C MET A 59 -2.86 -8.53 -7.13
N ALA A 60 -3.79 -8.68 -8.06
CA ALA A 60 -3.49 -9.10 -9.43
C ALA A 60 -2.51 -8.17 -10.18
N TYR A 61 -2.28 -6.95 -9.66
CA TYR A 61 -1.34 -5.94 -10.18
C TYR A 61 -0.10 -5.75 -9.30
N VAL A 62 0.14 -6.71 -8.40
CA VAL A 62 1.35 -6.85 -7.61
C VAL A 62 2.12 -8.07 -8.12
N ALA A 63 3.43 -7.97 -8.17
CA ALA A 63 4.32 -9.09 -8.45
C ALA A 63 5.42 -9.21 -7.39
N VAL A 64 5.94 -10.42 -7.27
CA VAL A 64 7.23 -10.70 -6.63
C VAL A 64 8.22 -11.13 -7.69
N GLU A 65 9.48 -10.73 -7.55
CA GLU A 65 10.54 -11.22 -8.41
C GLU A 65 11.16 -12.47 -7.78
N LYS A 66 11.21 -13.56 -8.54
CA LYS A 66 11.89 -14.79 -8.14
C LYS A 66 12.71 -15.28 -9.31
N GLU A 67 14.02 -15.42 -9.09
CA GLU A 67 14.95 -15.95 -10.10
C GLU A 67 14.90 -15.17 -11.44
N GLY A 68 14.71 -13.85 -11.38
CA GLY A 68 14.61 -12.98 -12.57
C GLY A 68 13.26 -13.04 -13.28
N GLN A 69 12.26 -13.71 -12.70
CA GLN A 69 10.90 -13.78 -13.23
C GLN A 69 9.89 -13.09 -12.30
N GLU A 70 9.05 -12.25 -12.88
CA GLU A 70 7.90 -11.65 -12.18
C GLU A 70 6.76 -12.66 -12.01
N ILE A 71 6.41 -12.97 -10.77
CA ILE A 71 5.25 -13.79 -10.41
C ILE A 71 4.14 -12.85 -9.93
N TYR A 72 3.05 -12.78 -10.69
CA TYR A 72 1.91 -11.92 -10.40
C TYR A 72 0.97 -12.57 -9.37
N LEU A 73 0.57 -11.83 -8.34
CA LEU A 73 -0.24 -12.34 -7.22
C LEU A 73 -1.75 -12.37 -7.55
N LYS A 74 -2.12 -13.10 -8.63
CA LYS A 74 -3.47 -13.10 -9.21
C LYS A 74 -4.50 -13.96 -8.48
N THR A 75 -4.08 -14.78 -7.53
CA THR A 75 -4.93 -15.74 -6.83
C THR A 75 -4.64 -15.69 -5.34
N SER A 76 -5.61 -16.08 -4.52
CA SER A 76 -5.39 -16.22 -3.07
C SER A 76 -4.21 -17.14 -2.76
N THR A 77 -4.08 -18.26 -3.48
CA THR A 77 -2.94 -19.18 -3.30
C THR A 77 -1.59 -18.51 -3.57
N LEU A 78 -1.49 -17.67 -4.60
CA LEU A 78 -0.24 -16.92 -4.85
C LEU A 78 0.00 -15.85 -3.80
N ILE A 79 -1.05 -15.20 -3.31
CA ILE A 79 -0.94 -14.23 -2.20
C ILE A 79 -0.44 -14.97 -0.95
N ASP A 80 -1.10 -16.05 -0.54
CA ASP A 80 -0.78 -16.83 0.67
C ASP A 80 0.65 -17.43 0.62
N ASN A 81 1.16 -17.73 -0.58
CA ASN A 81 2.51 -18.26 -0.76
C ASN A 81 3.62 -17.20 -0.73
N HIS A 82 3.30 -15.93 -0.98
CA HIS A 82 4.28 -14.88 -1.22
C HIS A 82 4.15 -13.67 -0.29
N VAL A 83 3.01 -13.52 0.38
CA VAL A 83 2.77 -12.51 1.40
C VAL A 83 2.75 -13.21 2.76
N PRO A 84 3.69 -12.91 3.66
CA PRO A 84 3.98 -13.73 4.84
C PRO A 84 2.84 -13.76 5.85
N ASP A 85 2.11 -12.66 6.02
CA ASP A 85 1.02 -12.53 6.97
C ASP A 85 0.00 -11.47 6.56
N GLY A 86 -1.10 -11.39 7.33
CA GLY A 86 -2.15 -10.41 7.09
C GLY A 86 -1.72 -8.96 7.31
N GLU A 87 -0.70 -8.69 8.13
CA GLU A 87 -0.20 -7.34 8.34
C GLU A 87 0.55 -6.83 7.10
N ALA A 88 1.41 -7.68 6.54
CA ALA A 88 2.10 -7.42 5.28
C ALA A 88 1.09 -7.23 4.14
N LEU A 89 0.03 -8.04 4.08
CA LEU A 89 -1.04 -7.88 3.08
C LEU A 89 -1.71 -6.50 3.20
N ILE A 90 -2.12 -6.10 4.41
CA ILE A 90 -2.73 -4.79 4.63
C ILE A 90 -1.77 -3.66 4.24
N ARG A 91 -0.49 -3.73 4.63
CA ARG A 91 0.51 -2.71 4.27
C ARG A 91 0.71 -2.62 2.75
N LEU A 92 0.72 -3.76 2.07
CA LEU A 92 0.82 -3.84 0.62
C LEU A 92 -0.41 -3.23 -0.08
N GLU A 93 -1.61 -3.49 0.44
CA GLU A 93 -2.85 -2.84 -0.03
C GLU A 93 -2.79 -1.31 0.13
N LEU A 94 -2.26 -0.82 1.25
CA LEU A 94 -2.12 0.63 1.48
C LEU A 94 -1.11 1.28 0.51
N GLU A 95 0.02 0.62 0.21
CA GLU A 95 0.97 1.13 -0.79
C GLU A 95 0.38 1.10 -2.20
N MET A 96 -0.40 0.07 -2.56
CA MET A 96 -1.15 0.02 -3.81
C MET A 96 -2.14 1.18 -3.92
N LEU A 97 -2.92 1.46 -2.88
CA LEU A 97 -3.85 2.59 -2.85
C LEU A 97 -3.08 3.91 -3.00
N LYS A 98 -2.05 4.13 -2.19
CA LYS A 98 -1.22 5.34 -2.20
C LYS A 98 -0.60 5.61 -3.57
N TYR A 99 -0.11 4.59 -4.25
CA TYR A 99 0.50 4.73 -5.59
C TYR A 99 -0.54 5.04 -6.67
N ASN A 100 -1.76 4.51 -6.52
CA ASN A 100 -2.83 4.63 -7.51
C ASN A 100 -3.74 5.84 -7.31
N THR A 101 -3.76 6.41 -6.11
CA THR A 101 -4.53 7.62 -5.82
C THR A 101 -3.60 8.83 -5.79
N SER A 102 -3.40 9.46 -6.96
CA SER A 102 -2.80 10.79 -7.04
C SER A 102 -3.82 11.93 -6.95
N PHE A 103 -5.13 11.62 -6.88
CA PHE A 103 -6.24 12.60 -6.77
C PHE A 103 -6.25 13.40 -5.46
N PHE A 104 -5.29 13.14 -4.61
CA PHE A 104 -5.17 13.60 -3.24
C PHE A 104 -3.73 14.09 -3.09
N GLY A 105 -3.42 15.25 -3.70
CA GLY A 105 -2.07 15.83 -3.88
C GLY A 105 -1.24 15.99 -2.60
N ASN A 106 -0.34 16.97 -2.52
CA ASN A 106 0.67 17.10 -1.45
C ASN A 106 0.16 17.12 0.03
N GLY A 107 -1.14 16.99 0.30
CA GLY A 107 -1.70 16.69 1.62
C GLY A 107 -2.84 15.65 1.66
N GLY A 108 -3.17 14.98 0.56
CA GLY A 108 -4.40 14.16 0.48
C GLY A 108 -4.21 12.66 0.76
N SER A 109 -3.08 12.06 0.36
CA SER A 109 -2.83 10.62 0.62
C SER A 109 -2.65 10.36 2.13
N GLN A 110 -2.03 11.31 2.83
CA GLN A 110 -2.03 11.37 4.29
C GLN A 110 -3.44 11.46 4.86
N ASN A 111 -4.33 12.26 4.25
CA ASN A 111 -5.72 12.41 4.74
C ASN A 111 -6.60 11.20 4.44
N PHE A 112 -6.40 10.49 3.34
CA PHE A 112 -7.13 9.27 3.02
C PHE A 112 -6.64 8.08 3.87
N LEU A 113 -5.32 7.92 4.03
CA LEU A 113 -4.76 6.97 4.98
C LEU A 113 -5.23 7.32 6.40
N GLN A 114 -5.18 8.56 6.84
CA GLN A 114 -5.72 8.96 8.15
C GLN A 114 -7.24 8.82 8.24
N TYR A 115 -7.99 8.96 7.16
CA TYR A 115 -9.43 8.70 7.13
C TYR A 115 -9.73 7.20 7.28
N LEU A 116 -9.03 6.34 6.52
CA LEU A 116 -9.13 4.89 6.65
C LEU A 116 -8.64 4.44 8.02
N LEU A 117 -7.49 4.92 8.49
CA LEU A 117 -6.93 4.62 9.81
C LEU A 117 -7.79 5.17 10.95
N GLY A 118 -8.40 6.35 10.77
CA GLY A 118 -9.35 6.94 11.71
C GLY A 118 -10.65 6.15 11.81
N LYS A 119 -11.10 5.56 10.69
CA LYS A 119 -12.23 4.62 10.65
C LYS A 119 -11.86 3.29 11.28
N LEU A 120 -10.70 2.72 10.93
CA LEU A 120 -10.22 1.44 11.45
C LEU A 120 -9.88 1.53 12.96
N SER A 121 -9.29 2.62 13.44
CA SER A 121 -8.91 2.79 14.86
C SER A 121 -10.09 2.86 15.84
N GLY A 122 -11.33 3.02 15.36
CA GLY A 122 -12.54 2.81 16.17
C GLY A 122 -12.86 1.34 16.44
N SER A 123 -12.21 0.42 15.73
CA SER A 123 -12.48 -1.04 15.77
C SER A 123 -11.23 -1.92 15.84
N LEU A 124 -10.01 -1.37 15.75
CA LEU A 124 -8.78 -2.15 15.70
C LEU A 124 -8.20 -2.43 17.11
N PRO A 125 -7.72 -3.66 17.38
CA PRO A 125 -6.91 -3.97 18.55
C PRO A 125 -5.66 -3.08 18.62
N SER A 126 -5.26 -2.68 19.83
CA SER A 126 -4.20 -1.73 20.14
C SER A 126 -2.85 -1.99 19.43
N ILE A 127 -2.59 -3.23 19.04
CA ILE A 127 -1.36 -3.68 18.36
C ILE A 127 -1.19 -2.99 16.99
N ILE A 128 -2.26 -2.89 16.19
CA ILE A 128 -2.18 -2.28 14.85
C ILE A 128 -1.98 -0.76 14.96
N LYS A 129 -2.49 -0.14 16.02
CA LYS A 129 -2.26 1.29 16.32
C LYS A 129 -0.77 1.57 16.60
N THR A 130 -0.10 0.68 17.33
CA THR A 130 1.34 0.76 17.61
C THR A 130 2.17 0.52 16.35
N LEU A 131 1.77 -0.42 15.49
CA LEU A 131 2.45 -0.72 14.24
C LEU A 131 2.38 0.45 13.26
N MET A 132 1.23 1.11 13.15
CA MET A 132 1.01 2.31 12.35
C MET A 132 1.81 3.52 12.86
N ALA A 133 1.91 3.69 14.18
CA ALA A 133 2.73 4.75 14.79
C ALA A 133 4.24 4.55 14.57
N SER A 134 4.67 3.32 14.23
CA SER A 134 6.07 2.96 14.02
C SER A 134 6.54 3.05 12.56
N LEU A 135 5.68 3.41 11.60
CA LEU A 135 6.13 3.72 10.24
C LEU A 135 6.80 5.10 10.23
N PRO A 136 8.12 5.21 10.00
CA PRO A 136 8.73 6.51 9.82
C PRO A 136 8.25 7.11 8.49
N SER A 137 7.75 8.35 8.52
CA SER A 137 7.62 9.18 7.34
C SER A 137 9.01 9.40 6.76
N SER A 138 9.45 8.53 5.84
CA SER A 138 10.65 8.78 5.05
C SER A 138 10.35 9.86 4.02
N SER A 139 10.39 11.10 4.51
CA SER A 139 10.43 12.33 3.75
C SER A 139 11.59 13.15 4.31
N GLN A 140 12.82 12.69 4.15
CA GLN A 140 13.95 13.62 4.19
C GLN A 140 14.23 14.10 2.77
N PRO A 141 14.04 15.40 2.47
CA PRO A 141 14.58 15.99 1.26
C PRO A 141 16.10 15.88 1.31
N ALA A 142 16.72 15.44 0.22
CA ALA A 142 18.14 15.60 -0.01
C ALA A 142 18.52 17.09 0.18
N SER A 143 19.36 17.38 1.16
CA SER A 143 19.95 18.72 1.31
C SER A 143 20.78 19.06 0.05
N PRO A 144 20.57 20.21 -0.59
CA PRO A 144 21.39 20.63 -1.72
C PRO A 144 22.74 21.23 -1.28
N LEU A 145 23.79 20.80 -1.98
CA LEU A 145 25.02 21.52 -2.39
C LEU A 145 25.61 22.58 -1.44
N SER A 146 26.79 22.24 -0.91
CA SER A 146 27.80 23.16 -0.36
C SER A 146 28.10 24.31 -1.32
N GLN A 147 27.63 25.52 -1.00
CA GLN A 147 28.09 26.74 -1.65
C GLN A 147 29.45 27.13 -1.06
N ASN A 148 30.51 26.76 -1.77
CA ASN A 148 31.83 27.35 -1.57
C ASN A 148 31.95 28.53 -2.55
N SER A 149 31.69 29.76 -2.08
CA SER A 149 31.95 30.99 -2.83
C SER A 149 33.25 31.63 -2.34
N LYS A 150 34.21 31.71 -3.26
CA LYS A 150 35.57 32.27 -3.13
C LYS A 150 35.58 33.81 -2.99
N GLN A 151 36.44 34.31 -2.08
CA GLN A 151 37.43 35.43 -2.19
C GLN A 151 37.00 36.84 -2.68
N PRO A 152 37.65 37.95 -2.25
CA PRO A 152 39.10 38.17 -2.20
C PRO A 152 39.71 38.44 -0.82
#